data_AF-A0A256XX69-F1
#
_entry.id   AF-A0A256XX69-F1
#
_cell.length_a   1.000
_cell.length_b   1.000
_cell.length_c   1.000
_cell.angle_alpha   90.00
_cell.angle_beta   90.00
_cell.angle_gamma   90.00
#
_symmetry.space_group_name_H-M   'P 1'
#
loop_
_entity.id
_entity.type
_entity.pdbx_description
1 polymer ?
#
loop_
_entity_poly.entity_id
_entity_poly.type
_entity_poly.pdbx_seq_one_letter_code
_entity_poly.pdbx_strand_id
1 'polypeptide(L)'
;MERQKNTNNFFPLRVKIFPFTFIALILVFNIGAFTTLDERDAKNLYNQAQEYLKEMLEQRKDFDNVTYTILFHNAPIILSGIIPFAGALTVFTSYYTSGLFISVISQVLGRDRIGMILHTFSFFHTWLELLSASIASTESIVLAFSIYRRRFKQELPYSFALAFLAFSILALAASVETYYIQVLSQT
;
A
#
# COMPACT_ATOMS: atom_id res chain seq x y z
N MET A 1 -0.56 41.92 24.09
CA MET A 1 -1.53 41.23 23.21
C MET A 1 -0.82 40.06 22.53
N GLU A 2 -0.62 38.97 23.25
CA GLU A 2 -0.16 37.71 22.66
C GLU A 2 -1.33 37.10 21.90
N ARG A 3 -1.26 37.11 20.56
CA ARG A 3 -2.06 36.19 19.76
C ARG A 3 -1.63 34.79 20.14
N GLN A 4 -2.39 34.13 21.02
CA GLN A 4 -2.44 32.68 21.08
C GLN A 4 -2.76 32.21 19.66
N LYS A 5 -1.70 31.83 18.94
CA LYS A 5 -1.78 31.15 17.65
C LYS A 5 -2.52 29.86 18.01
N ASN A 6 -3.82 29.83 17.75
CA ASN A 6 -4.65 28.66 17.95
C ASN A 6 -4.14 27.61 16.95
N THR A 7 -3.10 26.87 17.33
CA THR A 7 -2.45 25.79 16.57
C THR A 7 -3.33 24.55 16.56
N ASN A 8 -4.61 24.73 16.23
CA ASN A 8 -5.52 23.64 15.91
C ASN A 8 -5.15 23.13 14.51
N ASN A 9 -4.00 22.46 14.43
CA ASN A 9 -3.62 21.60 13.33
C ASN A 9 -4.54 20.37 13.32
N PHE A 10 -4.65 19.67 12.20
CA PHE A 10 -5.44 18.44 12.13
C PHE A 10 -4.72 17.21 12.72
N PHE A 11 -3.73 17.40 13.60
CA PHE A 11 -3.03 16.29 14.24
C PHE A 11 -3.96 15.35 15.02
N PRO A 12 -4.93 15.82 15.84
CA PRO A 12 -5.88 14.94 16.51
C PRO A 12 -6.75 14.14 15.54
N LEU A 13 -7.00 14.68 14.34
CA LEU A 13 -7.74 13.99 13.29
C LEU A 13 -6.90 12.87 12.67
N ARG A 14 -5.61 13.13 12.39
CA ARG A 14 -4.66 12.12 11.88
C ARG A 14 -4.57 10.91 12.80
N VAL A 15 -4.37 11.14 14.10
CA VAL A 15 -4.25 10.07 15.11
C VAL A 15 -5.53 9.24 15.19
N LYS A 16 -6.70 9.86 14.98
CA LYS A 16 -7.97 9.13 14.94
C LYS A 16 -8.16 8.34 13.66
N ILE A 17 -7.88 8.92 12.49
CA ILE A 17 -8.16 8.31 11.18
C ILE A 17 -7.15 7.21 10.82
N PHE A 18 -5.88 7.38 11.21
CA PHE A 18 -4.80 6.43 10.92
C PHE A 18 -5.12 4.97 11.27
N PRO A 19 -5.58 4.62 12.49
CA PRO A 19 -5.92 3.23 12.79
C PRO A 19 -7.12 2.73 11.96
N PHE A 20 -8.08 3.60 11.61
CA PHE A 20 -9.20 3.21 10.75
C PHE A 20 -8.73 2.90 9.32
N THR A 21 -7.86 3.72 8.73
CA THR A 21 -7.34 3.45 7.37
C THR A 21 -6.47 2.21 7.35
N PHE A 22 -5.66 1.99 8.40
CA PHE A 22 -4.84 0.79 8.54
C PHE A 22 -5.70 -0.49 8.60
N ILE A 23 -6.72 -0.51 9.47
CA ILE A 23 -7.64 -1.65 9.56
C ILE A 23 -8.45 -1.83 8.27
N ALA A 24 -8.90 -0.72 7.65
CA ALA A 24 -9.64 -0.77 6.40
C ALA A 24 -8.83 -1.41 5.27
N LEU A 25 -7.52 -1.10 5.16
CA LEU A 25 -6.64 -1.72 4.17
C LEU A 25 -6.55 -3.23 4.33
N ILE A 26 -6.42 -3.71 5.57
CA ILE A 26 -6.42 -5.15 5.88
C ILE A 26 -7.74 -5.77 5.43
N LEU A 27 -8.87 -5.16 5.78
CA LEU A 27 -10.19 -5.67 5.41
C LEU A 27 -10.37 -5.70 3.90
N VAL A 28 -10.01 -4.63 3.20
CA VAL A 28 -10.15 -4.50 1.74
C VAL A 28 -9.27 -5.52 1.01
N PHE A 29 -8.04 -5.75 1.47
CA PHE A 29 -7.18 -6.82 0.96
C PHE A 29 -7.85 -8.20 1.11
N ASN A 30 -8.38 -8.50 2.31
CA ASN A 30 -9.05 -9.78 2.55
C ASN A 30 -10.32 -9.93 1.70
N ILE A 31 -11.11 -8.87 1.52
CA ILE A 31 -12.28 -8.88 0.64
C ILE A 31 -11.85 -9.23 -0.80
N GLY A 32 -10.75 -8.64 -1.29
CA GLY A 32 -10.16 -9.01 -2.58
C GLY A 32 -9.76 -10.49 -2.63
N ALA A 33 -9.08 -11.00 -1.61
CA ALA A 33 -8.62 -12.38 -1.54
C ALA A 33 -9.75 -13.43 -1.51
N PHE A 34 -10.94 -13.06 -1.03
CA PHE A 34 -12.13 -13.92 -1.05
C PHE A 34 -13.05 -13.68 -2.24
N THR A 35 -12.83 -12.63 -3.03
CA THR A 35 -13.64 -12.34 -4.21
C THR A 35 -13.36 -13.34 -5.31
N THR A 36 -14.40 -14.03 -5.79
CA THR A 36 -14.28 -14.96 -6.91
C THR A 36 -14.46 -14.20 -8.22
N LEU A 37 -13.63 -14.49 -9.22
CA LEU A 37 -13.64 -13.83 -10.52
C LEU A 37 -14.20 -14.80 -11.56
N ASP A 38 -14.69 -14.27 -12.68
CA ASP A 38 -14.99 -15.10 -13.82
C ASP A 38 -13.71 -15.71 -14.41
N GLU A 39 -13.83 -16.77 -15.20
CA GLU A 39 -12.65 -17.48 -15.72
C GLU A 39 -11.78 -16.61 -16.64
N ARG A 40 -12.39 -15.65 -17.37
CA ARG A 40 -11.70 -14.78 -18.32
C ARG A 40 -10.87 -13.72 -17.59
N ASP A 41 -11.47 -13.05 -16.62
CA ASP A 41 -10.86 -12.03 -15.79
C ASP A 41 -9.80 -12.65 -14.87
N ALA A 42 -10.06 -13.85 -14.33
CA ALA A 42 -9.08 -14.61 -13.58
C ALA A 42 -7.83 -14.92 -14.43
N LYS A 43 -8.00 -15.39 -15.68
CA LYS A 43 -6.87 -15.64 -16.59
C LYS A 43 -6.09 -14.37 -16.92
N ASN A 44 -6.78 -13.27 -17.20
CA ASN A 44 -6.13 -11.99 -17.50
C ASN A 44 -5.31 -11.48 -16.32
N LEU A 45 -5.88 -11.51 -15.11
CA LEU A 45 -5.21 -11.04 -13.90
C LEU A 45 -4.07 -12.00 -13.50
N TYR A 46 -4.22 -13.30 -13.72
CA TYR A 46 -3.14 -14.29 -13.51
C TYR A 46 -1.94 -14.00 -14.41
N ASN A 47 -2.18 -13.70 -15.69
CA ASN A 47 -1.10 -13.38 -16.63
C ASN A 47 -0.33 -12.12 -16.20
N GLN A 48 -1.04 -11.09 -15.72
CA GLN A 48 -0.39 -9.89 -15.17
C GLN A 48 0.47 -10.20 -13.94
N ALA A 49 -0.05 -11.04 -13.03
CA ALA A 49 0.72 -11.48 -11.86
C ALA A 49 1.97 -12.27 -12.26
N GLN A 50 1.86 -13.15 -13.26
CA GLN A 50 2.99 -13.92 -13.79
C GLN A 50 4.03 -13.04 -14.46
N GLU A 51 3.61 -12.03 -15.23
CA GLU A 51 4.52 -11.09 -15.88
C GLU A 51 5.32 -10.29 -14.86
N TYR A 52 4.66 -9.77 -13.82
CA TYR A 52 5.31 -9.09 -12.70
C TYR A 52 6.32 -10.01 -11.98
N LEU A 53 5.89 -11.22 -11.60
CA LEU A 53 6.78 -12.19 -10.94
C LEU A 53 7.98 -12.56 -11.82
N LYS A 54 7.78 -12.70 -13.14
CA LYS A 54 8.84 -13.00 -14.08
C LYS A 54 9.86 -11.86 -14.15
N GLU A 55 9.42 -10.61 -14.22
CA GLU A 55 10.32 -9.44 -14.20
C GLU A 55 11.16 -9.42 -12.92
N MET A 56 10.56 -9.65 -11.76
CA MET A 56 11.28 -9.75 -10.49
C MET A 56 12.32 -10.89 -10.48
N LEU A 57 11.93 -12.06 -11.01
CA LEU A 57 12.81 -13.24 -11.05
C LEU A 57 13.97 -13.07 -12.04
N GLU A 58 13.78 -12.35 -13.15
CA GLU A 58 14.83 -12.05 -14.12
C GLU A 58 15.89 -11.11 -13.53
N GLN A 59 15.46 -10.16 -12.71
CA GLN A 59 16.34 -9.17 -12.07
C GLN A 59 16.95 -9.67 -10.75
N ARG A 60 16.57 -10.86 -10.26
CA ARG A 60 16.90 -11.40 -8.92
C ARG A 60 18.37 -11.39 -8.51
N LYS A 61 19.30 -11.32 -9.47
CA LYS A 61 20.74 -11.35 -9.21
C LYS A 61 21.29 -10.06 -8.62
N ASP A 62 20.57 -8.95 -8.78
CA ASP A 62 20.99 -7.63 -8.33
C ASP A 62 20.00 -7.11 -7.28
N PHE A 63 20.49 -6.92 -6.05
CA PHE A 63 19.67 -6.46 -4.92
C PHE A 63 19.04 -5.10 -5.22
N ASP A 64 19.79 -4.21 -5.85
CA ASP A 64 19.33 -2.84 -6.08
C ASP A 64 18.23 -2.84 -7.15
N ASN A 65 18.40 -3.61 -8.23
CA ASN A 65 17.38 -3.68 -9.28
C ASN A 65 16.06 -4.27 -8.77
N VAL A 66 16.09 -5.36 -8.00
CA VAL A 66 14.86 -5.93 -7.43
C VAL A 66 14.19 -4.94 -6.49
N THR A 67 14.98 -4.28 -5.64
CA THR A 67 14.47 -3.27 -4.69
C THR A 67 13.82 -2.11 -5.42
N TYR A 68 14.46 -1.60 -6.49
CA TYR A 68 13.89 -0.54 -7.30
C TYR A 68 12.63 -0.98 -8.02
N THR A 69 12.58 -2.20 -8.55
CA THR A 69 11.38 -2.72 -9.22
C THR A 69 10.19 -2.83 -8.26
N ILE A 70 10.39 -3.34 -7.05
CA ILE A 70 9.35 -3.36 -6.00
C ILE A 70 8.93 -1.93 -5.63
N LEU A 71 9.90 -1.07 -5.35
CA LEU A 71 9.64 0.30 -4.93
C LEU A 71 8.89 1.09 -6.00
N PHE A 72 9.32 1.03 -7.26
CA PHE A 72 8.69 1.77 -8.35
C PHE A 72 7.35 1.18 -8.79
N HIS A 73 7.09 -0.10 -8.51
CA HIS A 73 5.76 -0.67 -8.65
C HIS A 73 4.77 -0.10 -7.61
N ASN A 74 5.20 0.03 -6.35
CA ASN A 74 4.31 0.46 -5.26
C ASN A 74 4.31 1.98 -5.02
N ALA A 75 5.34 2.70 -5.44
CA ALA A 75 5.47 4.14 -5.24
C ALA A 75 4.33 4.96 -5.87
N PRO A 76 3.86 4.70 -7.12
CA PRO A 76 2.74 5.43 -7.70
C PRO A 76 1.47 5.33 -6.86
N ILE A 77 1.23 4.19 -6.21
CA ILE A 77 0.07 3.98 -5.34
C ILE A 77 0.19 4.87 -4.10
N ILE A 78 1.36 4.89 -3.44
CA ILE A 78 1.58 5.72 -2.25
C ILE A 78 1.57 7.22 -2.58
N LEU A 79 2.20 7.62 -3.69
CA LEU A 79 2.25 9.01 -4.13
C LEU A 79 0.89 9.52 -4.62
N SER A 80 0.09 8.68 -5.29
CA SER A 80 -1.31 9.04 -5.58
C SER A 80 -2.16 9.05 -4.31
N GLY A 81 -1.78 8.27 -3.31
CA GLY A 81 -2.41 8.19 -2.00
C GLY A 81 -2.46 9.50 -1.22
N ILE A 82 -1.70 10.54 -1.59
CA ILE A 82 -1.78 11.87 -0.98
C ILE A 82 -2.67 12.86 -1.74
N ILE A 83 -3.23 12.46 -2.89
CA ILE A 83 -4.16 13.29 -3.65
C ILE A 83 -5.45 13.45 -2.82
N PRO A 84 -5.91 14.68 -2.54
CA PRO A 84 -7.15 14.89 -1.80
C PRO A 84 -8.34 14.22 -2.51
N PHE A 85 -9.27 13.65 -1.74
CA PHE A 85 -10.47 12.94 -2.20
C PHE A 85 -10.24 11.60 -2.90
N ALA A 86 -9.36 11.55 -3.90
CA ALA A 86 -9.15 10.37 -4.72
C ALA A 86 -8.07 9.41 -4.17
N GLY A 87 -7.06 9.94 -3.47
CA GLY A 87 -5.89 9.18 -3.06
C GLY A 87 -6.22 7.96 -2.19
N ALA A 88 -7.04 8.12 -1.16
CA ALA A 88 -7.46 7.00 -0.31
C ALA A 88 -8.20 5.91 -1.11
N LEU A 89 -9.04 6.29 -2.09
CA LEU A 89 -9.73 5.33 -2.96
C LEU A 89 -8.76 4.58 -3.86
N THR A 90 -7.75 5.26 -4.41
CA THR A 90 -6.70 4.62 -5.21
C THR A 90 -5.97 3.58 -4.38
N VAL A 91 -5.52 3.94 -3.17
CA VAL A 91 -4.81 3.01 -2.28
C VAL A 91 -5.69 1.83 -1.90
N PHE A 92 -6.96 2.05 -1.53
CA PHE A 92 -7.89 0.95 -1.21
C PHE A 92 -8.11 0.03 -2.40
N THR A 93 -8.30 0.57 -3.60
CA THR A 93 -8.48 -0.22 -4.82
C THR A 93 -7.22 -1.03 -5.14
N SER A 94 -6.02 -0.48 -4.95
CA SER A 94 -4.78 -1.23 -5.12
C SER A 94 -4.67 -2.40 -4.16
N TYR A 95 -4.99 -2.21 -2.88
CA TYR A 95 -4.95 -3.31 -1.89
C TYR A 95 -6.02 -4.36 -2.14
N TYR A 96 -7.19 -3.95 -2.62
CA TYR A 96 -8.22 -4.88 -3.09
C TYR A 96 -7.69 -5.74 -4.25
N THR A 97 -7.03 -5.13 -5.23
CA THR A 97 -6.42 -5.83 -6.37
C THR A 97 -5.29 -6.75 -5.92
N SER A 98 -4.46 -6.35 -4.96
CA SER A 98 -3.45 -7.25 -4.36
C SER A 98 -4.09 -8.47 -3.71
N GLY A 99 -5.24 -8.30 -3.05
CA GLY A 99 -6.06 -9.40 -2.58
C GLY A 99 -6.58 -10.29 -3.72
N LEU A 100 -7.08 -9.69 -4.81
CA LEU A 100 -7.54 -10.44 -5.98
C LEU A 100 -6.46 -11.35 -6.57
N PHE A 101 -5.18 -10.94 -6.55
CA PHE A 101 -4.09 -11.82 -6.97
C PHE A 101 -4.04 -13.13 -6.17
N ILE A 102 -4.25 -13.09 -4.86
CA ILE A 102 -4.35 -14.30 -4.02
C ILE A 102 -5.54 -15.16 -4.45
N SER A 103 -6.68 -14.53 -4.72
CA SER A 103 -7.88 -15.24 -5.17
C SER A 103 -7.64 -15.96 -6.51
N VAL A 104 -7.02 -15.28 -7.47
CA VAL A 104 -6.74 -15.84 -8.79
C VAL A 104 -5.72 -16.96 -8.73
N ILE A 105 -4.62 -16.78 -7.97
CA ILE A 105 -3.63 -17.83 -7.75
C ILE A 105 -4.29 -19.07 -7.14
N SER A 106 -5.20 -18.89 -6.18
CA SER A 106 -5.98 -19.98 -5.59
C SER A 106 -6.86 -20.68 -6.62
N GLN A 107 -7.61 -19.93 -7.42
CA GLN A 107 -8.53 -20.48 -8.41
C GLN A 107 -7.81 -21.25 -9.53
N VAL A 108 -6.68 -20.73 -10.02
CA VAL A 108 -5.95 -21.31 -11.15
C VAL A 108 -5.05 -22.46 -10.71
N LEU A 109 -4.34 -22.33 -9.59
CA LEU A 109 -3.36 -23.33 -9.12
C LEU A 109 -3.91 -24.25 -8.02
N GLY A 110 -5.17 -24.10 -7.62
CA GLY A 110 -5.80 -24.91 -6.57
C GLY A 110 -5.18 -24.72 -5.18
N ARG A 111 -4.51 -23.59 -4.92
CA ARG A 111 -3.86 -23.32 -3.63
C ARG A 111 -4.86 -22.86 -2.57
N ASP A 112 -4.59 -23.24 -1.32
CA ASP A 112 -5.39 -22.79 -0.18
C ASP A 112 -5.31 -21.26 0.00
N ARG A 113 -6.47 -20.60 0.01
CA ARG A 113 -6.58 -19.14 0.14
C ARG A 113 -6.10 -18.67 1.50
N ILE A 114 -6.53 -19.35 2.56
CA ILE A 114 -6.25 -18.93 3.93
C ILE A 114 -4.76 -19.04 4.21
N GLY A 115 -4.13 -20.15 3.81
CA GLY A 115 -2.69 -20.34 3.90
C GLY A 115 -1.89 -19.26 3.18
N MET A 116 -2.32 -18.84 1.98
CA MET A 116 -1.66 -17.75 1.25
C MET A 116 -1.81 -16.40 1.95
N ILE A 117 -3.01 -16.07 2.46
CA ILE A 117 -3.24 -14.84 3.23
C ILE A 117 -2.34 -14.82 4.47
N LEU A 118 -2.32 -15.90 5.25
CA LEU A 118 -1.49 -16.01 6.45
C LEU A 118 0.00 -15.90 6.13
N HIS A 119 0.43 -16.52 5.02
CA HIS A 119 1.80 -16.41 4.53
C HIS A 119 2.15 -14.97 4.16
N THR A 120 1.28 -14.25 3.44
CA THR A 120 1.47 -12.82 3.14
C THR A 120 1.62 -11.99 4.42
N PHE A 121 0.69 -12.12 5.38
CA PHE A 121 0.76 -11.40 6.65
C PHE A 121 1.90 -11.86 7.59
N SER A 122 2.55 -12.99 7.31
CA SER A 122 3.72 -13.44 8.07
C SER A 122 4.98 -12.64 7.74
N PHE A 123 5.04 -12.02 6.55
CA PHE A 123 6.20 -11.24 6.16
C PHE A 123 6.18 -9.84 6.76
N PHE A 124 7.34 -9.41 7.27
CA PHE A 124 7.49 -8.10 7.88
C PHE A 124 7.29 -6.94 6.88
N HIS A 125 7.69 -7.11 5.61
CA HIS A 125 7.54 -6.06 4.60
C HIS A 125 6.06 -5.68 4.39
N THR A 126 5.13 -6.65 4.41
CA THR A 126 3.69 -6.41 4.25
C THR A 126 3.15 -5.43 5.31
N TRP A 127 3.63 -5.53 6.55
CA TRP A 127 3.23 -4.60 7.62
C TRP A 127 3.76 -3.18 7.39
N LEU A 128 4.97 -3.05 6.84
CA LEU A 128 5.54 -1.76 6.46
C LEU A 128 4.78 -1.13 5.29
N GLU A 129 4.38 -1.92 4.29
CA GLU A 129 3.55 -1.44 3.19
C GLU A 129 2.19 -0.94 3.69
N LEU A 130 1.53 -1.70 4.56
CA LEU A 130 0.25 -1.29 5.18
C LEU A 130 0.39 0.00 5.98
N LEU A 131 1.51 0.16 6.70
CA LEU A 131 1.85 1.39 7.43
C LEU A 131 2.03 2.58 6.48
N SER A 132 2.78 2.39 5.39
CA SER A 132 2.99 3.43 4.38
C SER A 132 1.65 3.85 3.73
N ALA A 133 0.86 2.85 3.32
CA ALA A 133 -0.43 3.04 2.68
C ALA A 133 -1.47 3.70 3.60
N SER A 134 -1.48 3.36 4.90
CA SER A 134 -2.39 3.98 5.85
C SER A 134 -2.02 5.44 6.14
N ILE A 135 -0.73 5.79 6.20
CA ILE A 135 -0.28 7.19 6.28
C ILE A 135 -0.76 7.96 5.06
N ALA A 136 -0.49 7.47 3.85
CA ALA A 136 -0.89 8.14 2.61
C ALA A 136 -2.41 8.35 2.55
N SER A 137 -3.19 7.29 2.77
CA SER A 137 -4.65 7.34 2.78
C SER A 137 -5.21 8.31 3.83
N THR A 138 -4.58 8.36 5.01
CA THR A 138 -4.95 9.31 6.07
C THR A 138 -4.73 10.75 5.61
N GLU A 139 -3.60 11.03 4.95
CA GLU A 139 -3.33 12.38 4.42
C GLU A 139 -4.27 12.76 3.29
N SER A 140 -4.68 11.84 2.41
CA SER A 140 -5.73 12.14 1.41
C SER A 140 -7.03 12.62 2.08
N ILE A 141 -7.48 11.94 3.14
CA ILE A 141 -8.70 12.29 3.87
C ILE A 141 -8.53 13.62 4.63
N VAL A 142 -7.40 13.80 5.32
CA VAL A 142 -7.12 15.03 6.08
C VAL A 142 -6.98 16.23 5.15
N LEU A 143 -6.30 16.08 4.01
CA LEU A 143 -6.20 17.14 3.02
C LEU A 143 -7.56 17.47 2.41
N ALA A 144 -8.39 16.48 2.09
CA ALA A 144 -9.75 16.71 1.61
C ALA A 144 -10.58 17.51 2.64
N PHE A 145 -10.50 17.13 3.93
CA PHE A 145 -11.15 17.86 5.01
C PHE A 145 -10.59 19.27 5.20
N SER A 146 -9.28 19.45 5.01
CA SER A 146 -8.63 20.76 5.10
C SER A 146 -9.07 21.71 3.98
N ILE A 147 -9.36 21.20 2.78
CA ILE A 147 -9.95 21.97 1.67
C ILE A 147 -11.34 22.45 2.07
N TYR A 148 -12.18 21.55 2.58
CA TYR A 148 -13.52 21.89 3.07
C TYR A 148 -13.49 22.96 4.17
N ARG A 149 -12.52 22.86 5.10
CA ARG A 149 -12.30 23.84 6.18
C ARG A 149 -11.52 25.10 5.76
N ARG A 150 -11.18 25.26 4.47
CA ARG A 150 -10.38 26.37 3.92
C ARG A 150 -9.00 26.56 4.58
N ARG A 151 -8.39 25.46 5.05
CA ARG A 151 -7.06 25.42 5.71
C ARG A 151 -5.99 24.65 4.95
N PHE A 152 -6.26 24.24 3.72
CA PHE A 152 -5.35 23.44 2.88
C PHE A 152 -3.88 23.90 2.91
N LYS A 153 -3.63 25.20 2.69
CA LYS A 153 -2.26 25.76 2.66
C LYS A 153 -1.49 25.59 3.98
N GLN A 154 -2.19 25.52 5.12
CA GLN A 154 -1.56 25.36 6.43
C GLN A 154 -1.18 23.90 6.70
N GLU A 155 -1.83 22.96 6.02
CA GLU A 155 -1.66 21.52 6.24
C GLU A 155 -0.69 20.88 5.25
N LEU A 156 -0.49 21.50 4.08
CA LEU A 156 0.42 21.04 3.03
C LEU A 156 1.83 20.64 3.56
N PRO A 157 2.53 21.45 4.39
CA PRO A 157 3.87 21.07 4.85
C PRO A 157 3.87 19.78 5.66
N TYR A 158 2.85 19.57 6.50
CA TYR A 158 2.71 18.35 7.30
C TYR A 158 2.40 17.16 6.41
N SER A 159 1.53 17.33 5.41
CA SER A 159 1.21 16.27 4.47
C SER A 159 2.40 15.88 3.59
N PHE A 160 3.23 16.83 3.17
CA PHE A 160 4.48 16.52 2.45
C PHE A 160 5.49 15.77 3.34
N ALA A 161 5.63 16.18 4.61
CA ALA A 161 6.50 15.47 5.56
C ALA A 161 6.03 14.02 5.79
N LEU A 162 4.72 13.81 5.92
CA LEU A 162 4.12 12.48 6.08
C LEU A 162 4.16 11.66 4.79
N ALA A 163 4.04 12.29 3.63
CA ALA A 163 4.25 11.64 2.33
C ALA A 163 5.69 11.13 2.19
N PHE A 164 6.66 11.96 2.56
CA PHE A 164 8.06 11.57 2.57
C PHE A 164 8.31 10.41 3.53
N LEU A 165 7.76 10.47 4.75
CA LEU A 165 7.82 9.37 5.71
C LEU A 165 7.21 8.07 5.15
N ALA A 166 6.02 8.14 4.55
CA ALA A 166 5.36 7.00 3.93
C ALA A 166 6.23 6.39 2.81
N PHE A 167 6.83 7.24 1.96
CA PHE A 167 7.74 6.81 0.91
C PHE A 167 9.01 6.16 1.47
N SER A 168 9.60 6.71 2.54
CA SER A 168 10.75 6.09 3.21
C SER A 168 10.41 4.73 3.82
N ILE A 169 9.23 4.58 4.41
CA ILE A 169 8.75 3.29 4.92
C ILE A 169 8.54 2.29 3.77
N LEU A 170 8.00 2.74 2.63
CA LEU A 170 7.85 1.91 1.45
C LEU A 170 9.21 1.44 0.89
N ALA A 171 10.19 2.34 0.82
CA ALA A 171 11.54 1.99 0.40
C ALA A 171 12.16 0.93 1.33
N LEU A 172 11.96 1.06 2.64
CA LEU A 172 12.38 0.05 3.61
C LEU A 172 11.65 -1.29 3.39
N ALA A 173 10.33 -1.25 3.13
CA ALA A 173 9.55 -2.44 2.83
C ALA A 173 10.11 -3.17 1.60
N ALA A 174 10.39 -2.45 0.52
CA ALA A 174 10.99 -3.00 -0.69
C ALA A 174 12.36 -3.65 -0.43
N SER A 175 13.23 -3.00 0.35
CA SER A 175 14.54 -3.59 0.71
C SER A 175 14.40 -4.87 1.54
N VAL A 176 13.45 -4.91 2.48
CA VAL A 176 13.17 -6.09 3.31
C VAL A 176 12.59 -7.22 2.44
N GLU A 177 11.71 -6.92 1.51
CA GLU A 177 11.15 -7.90 0.58
C GLU A 177 12.22 -8.49 -0.34
N THR A 178 13.08 -7.65 -0.93
CA THR A 178 14.23 -8.11 -1.72
C THR A 178 15.12 -9.05 -0.92
N TYR A 179 15.39 -8.72 0.34
CA TYR A 179 16.18 -9.59 1.22
C TYR A 179 15.53 -10.97 1.38
N TYR A 180 14.21 -11.04 1.62
CA TYR A 180 13.51 -12.32 1.67
C TYR A 180 13.59 -13.10 0.36
N ILE A 181 13.37 -12.44 -0.78
CA ILE A 181 13.44 -13.08 -2.11
C ILE A 181 14.83 -13.68 -2.36
N GLN A 182 15.89 -12.95 -2.04
CA GLN A 182 17.25 -13.43 -2.26
C GLN A 182 17.60 -14.60 -1.34
N VAL A 183 17.26 -14.52 -0.05
CA VAL A 183 17.50 -15.61 0.90
C VAL A 183 16.75 -16.88 0.49
N LEU A 184 15.47 -16.75 0.11
CA LEU A 184 14.65 -17.88 -0.35
C LEU A 184 15.13 -18.46 -1.70
N SER A 185 15.83 -17.67 -2.52
CA SER A 185 16.38 -18.14 -3.80
C SER A 185 17.67 -18.96 -3.68
N GLN A 186 18.32 -18.94 -2.52
CA GLN A 186 19.56 -19.68 -2.24
C GLN A 186 19.33 -21.07 -1.62
N THR A 187 18.10 -21.34 -1.16
CA THR A 187 17.63 -22.64 -0.63
C THR A 187 16.92 -23.44 -1.70
#